data_AF-A0A162UVK4-F1
#
_entry.id   AF-A0A162UVK4-F1
#
_cell.length_a   1.000
_cell.length_b   1.000
_cell.length_c   1.000
_cell.angle_alpha   90.00
_cell.angle_beta   90.00
_cell.angle_gamma   90.00
#
_symmetry.space_group_name_H-M   'P 1'
#
loop_
_entity.id
_entity.type
_entity.pdbx_description
1 polymer ?
#
loop_
_entity_poly.entity_id
_entity_poly.type
_entity_poly.pdbx_seq_one_letter_code
_entity_poly.pdbx_strand_id
1 'polypeptide(L)'
;MLSSCSIRRVGGCYFSRRWLSSQNDIPIYSTKEPLVDRKSVFVAHVAQVQNVDQVRVVRARLLENKKIAKATHNIMAYRIISGNQILERGDDDGETAAGGRLLHLLQMANVENVMVIVSRWFGGTQLGADRFRDINKCAQVALKECGHIKGKHQ
;
A
#
# COMPACT_ATOMS: atom_id res chain seq x y z
N MET A 1 -34.17 16.32 26.13
CA MET A 1 -33.13 16.43 27.17
C MET A 1 -31.78 16.18 26.51
N LEU A 2 -31.00 17.23 26.31
CA LEU A 2 -29.68 17.17 25.69
C LEU A 2 -28.69 16.55 26.70
N SER A 3 -28.20 15.34 26.44
CA SER A 3 -27.11 14.74 27.21
C SER A 3 -25.79 15.12 26.54
N SER A 4 -24.98 15.89 27.26
CA SER A 4 -23.68 16.41 26.81
C SER A 4 -22.68 15.27 26.61
N CYS A 5 -22.32 15.00 25.36
CA CYS A 5 -21.21 14.09 25.04
C CYS A 5 -19.89 14.88 25.16
N SER A 6 -19.15 14.63 26.25
CA SER A 6 -17.84 15.21 26.50
C SER A 6 -16.81 14.73 25.46
N ILE A 7 -16.47 15.61 24.51
CA ILE A 7 -15.37 15.43 23.56
C ILE A 7 -14.05 15.57 24.31
N ARG A 8 -13.31 14.46 24.48
CA ARG A 8 -11.89 14.52 24.85
C ARG A 8 -11.03 14.50 23.59
N ARG A 9 -10.27 15.57 23.38
CA ARG A 9 -9.25 15.70 22.34
C ARG A 9 -8.06 14.80 22.69
N VAL A 10 -7.74 13.84 21.82
CA VAL A 10 -6.42 13.18 21.82
C VAL A 10 -5.95 13.08 20.37
N GLY A 11 -4.86 13.78 20.07
CA GLY A 11 -3.98 13.65 18.90
C GLY A 11 -4.54 13.14 17.56
N GLY A 12 -4.82 14.07 16.65
CA GLY A 12 -4.15 14.12 15.33
C GLY A 12 -4.37 13.01 14.29
N CYS A 13 -5.26 12.05 14.49
CA CYS A 13 -5.67 11.14 13.41
C CYS A 13 -7.11 10.67 13.66
N TYR A 14 -8.02 10.96 12.72
CA TYR A 14 -9.43 10.60 12.84
C TYR A 14 -9.62 9.09 12.61
N PHE A 15 -9.37 8.27 13.62
CA PHE A 15 -9.91 6.91 13.66
C PHE A 15 -11.22 6.93 14.47
N SER A 16 -12.32 7.01 13.74
CA SER A 16 -13.68 6.85 14.26
C SER A 16 -13.81 5.48 14.93
N ARG A 17 -14.01 5.46 16.26
CA ARG A 17 -14.40 4.27 17.01
C ARG A 17 -15.83 3.86 16.63
N ARG A 18 -15.95 2.96 15.65
CA ARG A 18 -17.15 2.13 15.48
C ARG A 18 -16.75 0.77 14.91
N TRP A 19 -16.08 -0.02 15.75
CA TRP A 19 -15.79 -1.42 15.47
C TRP A 19 -17.02 -2.27 15.79
N LEU A 20 -17.85 -2.53 14.79
CA LEU A 20 -18.78 -3.66 14.76
C LEU A 20 -18.85 -4.21 13.33
N SER A 21 -18.20 -5.36 13.14
CA SER A 21 -18.65 -6.49 12.32
C SER A 21 -18.77 -6.33 10.79
N SER A 22 -17.63 -6.39 10.10
CA SER A 22 -17.50 -7.18 8.86
C SER A 22 -16.03 -7.50 8.65
N GLN A 23 -15.66 -8.78 8.55
CA GLN A 23 -14.29 -9.23 8.27
C GLN A 23 -13.75 -8.78 6.90
N ASN A 24 -14.57 -8.08 6.10
CA ASN A 24 -14.22 -7.60 4.77
C ASN A 24 -13.82 -6.12 4.67
N ASP A 25 -13.94 -5.33 5.74
CA ASP A 25 -13.68 -3.88 5.64
C ASP A 25 -12.23 -3.53 6.01
N ILE A 26 -11.30 -4.01 5.20
CA ILE A 26 -9.86 -3.73 5.37
C ILE A 26 -9.57 -2.32 4.84
N PRO A 27 -9.08 -1.39 5.69
CA PRO A 27 -8.76 -0.04 5.26
C PRO A 27 -7.55 -0.05 4.32
N ILE A 28 -7.65 0.71 3.23
CA ILE A 28 -6.58 0.88 2.26
C ILE A 28 -6.09 2.32 2.35
N TYR A 29 -4.84 2.50 2.77
CA TYR A 29 -4.16 3.77 2.68
C TYR A 29 -3.68 4.00 1.25
N SER A 30 -3.75 5.23 0.76
CA SER A 30 -3.19 5.63 -0.53
C SER A 30 -2.38 6.91 -0.37
N THR A 31 -1.23 7.00 -1.04
CA THR A 31 -0.43 8.25 -1.05
C THR A 31 -1.26 9.40 -1.60
N LYS A 32 -1.29 10.53 -0.88
CA LYS A 32 -2.08 11.71 -1.28
C LYS A 32 -1.47 12.43 -2.49
N GLU A 33 -0.15 12.55 -2.49
CA GLU A 33 0.61 13.17 -3.56
C GLU A 33 1.18 12.08 -4.47
N PRO A 34 0.75 12.01 -5.73
CA PRO A 34 1.32 11.05 -6.67
C PRO A 34 2.76 11.43 -7.02
N LEU A 35 3.63 10.43 -7.11
CA LEU A 35 4.99 10.64 -7.64
C LEU A 35 4.90 10.71 -9.16
N VAL A 36 5.54 11.73 -9.74
CA VAL A 36 5.57 11.93 -11.20
C VAL A 36 7.01 11.96 -11.72
N ASP A 37 7.32 11.14 -12.72
CA ASP A 37 8.58 11.19 -13.50
C ASP A 37 8.24 11.07 -15.00
N ARG A 38 8.69 12.03 -15.82
CA ARG A 38 8.50 12.05 -17.28
C ARG A 38 7.07 11.66 -17.69
N LYS A 39 6.09 12.34 -17.08
CA LYS A 39 4.63 12.13 -17.22
C LYS A 39 4.11 10.75 -16.76
N SER A 40 4.98 9.83 -16.37
CA SER A 40 4.55 8.61 -15.69
C SER A 40 4.15 8.96 -14.27
N VAL A 41 3.03 8.39 -13.82
CA VAL A 41 2.44 8.68 -12.51
C VAL A 41 2.46 7.40 -11.69
N PHE A 42 2.82 7.53 -10.41
CA PHE A 42 2.90 6.43 -9.46
C PHE A 42 2.10 6.77 -8.20
N VAL A 43 1.25 5.85 -7.78
CA VAL A 43 0.50 5.94 -6.52
C VAL A 43 0.69 4.63 -5.78
N ALA A 44 1.04 4.71 -4.50
CA ALA A 44 1.19 3.55 -3.65
C ALA A 44 -0.02 3.40 -2.73
N HIS A 45 -0.41 2.15 -2.54
CA HIS A 45 -1.52 1.72 -1.72
C HIS A 45 -1.02 0.70 -0.71
N VAL A 46 -1.43 0.83 0.55
CA VAL A 46 -0.98 -0.02 1.64
C VAL A 46 -2.19 -0.50 2.43
N ALA A 47 -2.22 -1.79 2.73
CA ALA A 47 -3.24 -2.39 3.57
C ALA A 47 -2.62 -3.40 4.53
N GLN A 48 -3.17 -3.47 5.74
CA GLN A 48 -2.81 -4.51 6.70
C GLN A 48 -3.56 -5.80 6.36
N VAL A 49 -2.83 -6.91 6.28
CA VAL A 49 -3.37 -8.22 5.90
C VAL A 49 -2.78 -9.32 6.78
N GLN A 50 -3.61 -10.28 7.15
CA GLN A 50 -3.26 -11.39 8.05
C GLN A 50 -3.28 -12.75 7.36
N ASN A 51 -3.88 -12.84 6.17
CA ASN A 51 -3.95 -14.07 5.37
C ASN A 51 -4.11 -13.73 3.88
N VAL A 52 -3.97 -14.75 3.04
CA VAL A 52 -4.00 -14.61 1.58
C VAL A 52 -5.39 -14.21 1.06
N ASP A 53 -6.47 -14.58 1.75
CA ASP A 53 -7.82 -14.18 1.33
C ASP A 53 -8.04 -12.68 1.51
N GLN A 54 -7.51 -12.09 2.58
CA GLN A 54 -7.51 -10.64 2.77
C GLN A 54 -6.75 -9.91 1.66
N VAL A 55 -5.64 -10.48 1.16
CA VAL A 55 -4.91 -9.94 0.00
C VAL A 55 -5.80 -9.89 -1.24
N ARG A 56 -6.56 -10.97 -1.50
CA ARG A 56 -7.50 -11.03 -2.63
C ARG A 56 -8.62 -9.99 -2.50
N VAL A 57 -9.20 -9.85 -1.30
CA VAL A 57 -10.25 -8.87 -1.01
C VAL A 57 -9.74 -7.44 -1.19
N VAL A 58 -8.57 -7.11 -0.64
CA VAL A 58 -7.95 -5.78 -0.79
C VAL A 58 -7.67 -5.46 -2.25
N ARG A 59 -7.09 -6.41 -3.00
CA ARG A 59 -6.83 -6.23 -4.44
C ARG A 59 -8.12 -5.97 -5.20
N ALA A 60 -9.15 -6.79 -4.99
CA ALA A 60 -10.43 -6.64 -5.67
C ALA A 60 -11.06 -5.27 -5.38
N ARG A 61 -11.10 -4.87 -4.10
CA ARG A 61 -11.62 -3.58 -3.66
C ARG A 61 -10.85 -2.41 -4.27
N LEU A 62 -9.53 -2.50 -4.34
CA LEU A 62 -8.72 -1.45 -4.95
C LEU A 62 -9.09 -1.27 -6.44
N LEU A 63 -9.34 -2.37 -7.14
CA LEU A 63 -9.72 -2.40 -8.56
C LEU A 63 -11.17 -1.98 -8.81
N GLU A 64 -12.03 -1.87 -7.79
CA GLU A 64 -13.35 -1.22 -7.95
C GLU A 64 -13.20 0.26 -8.33
N ASN A 65 -12.09 0.89 -7.93
CA ASN A 65 -11.75 2.23 -8.39
C ASN A 65 -11.31 2.20 -9.85
N LYS A 66 -12.19 2.68 -10.73
CA LYS A 66 -11.99 2.74 -12.20
C LYS A 66 -10.68 3.44 -12.62
N LYS A 67 -10.15 4.38 -11.83
CA LYS A 67 -8.86 5.02 -12.16
C LYS A 67 -7.70 4.05 -12.01
N ILE A 68 -7.72 3.25 -10.93
CA ILE A 68 -6.69 2.26 -10.60
C ILE A 68 -6.81 1.03 -11.49
N ALA A 69 -8.03 0.58 -11.77
CA ALA A 69 -8.27 -0.51 -12.73
C ALA A 69 -7.76 -0.20 -14.14
N LYS A 70 -7.67 1.09 -14.51
CA LYS A 70 -7.12 1.57 -15.77
C LYS A 70 -5.63 1.92 -15.70
N ALA A 71 -4.97 1.69 -14.58
CA ALA A 71 -3.52 1.83 -14.49
C ALA A 71 -2.84 0.90 -15.50
N THR A 72 -1.66 1.31 -15.99
CA THR A 72 -0.87 0.48 -16.90
C THR A 72 -0.41 -0.79 -16.20
N HIS A 73 0.01 -0.66 -14.94
CA HIS A 73 0.44 -1.77 -14.08
C HIS A 73 0.01 -1.50 -12.63
N ASN A 74 -0.47 -2.54 -11.95
CA ASN A 74 -0.80 -2.57 -10.53
C ASN A 74 0.11 -3.58 -9.83
N ILE A 75 1.37 -3.20 -9.67
CA ILE A 75 2.45 -4.03 -9.13
C ILE A 75 2.18 -4.27 -7.65
N MET A 76 2.28 -5.51 -7.18
CA MET A 76 1.97 -5.80 -5.78
C MET A 76 3.02 -6.69 -5.11
N ALA A 77 3.14 -6.51 -3.79
CA ALA A 77 3.87 -7.42 -2.93
C ALA A 77 3.21 -7.49 -1.56
N TYR A 78 3.29 -8.64 -0.90
CA TYR A 78 2.86 -8.79 0.49
C TYR A 78 3.78 -9.72 1.25
N ARG A 79 3.80 -9.55 2.57
CA ARG A 79 4.48 -10.42 3.52
C ARG A 79 3.59 -10.60 4.75
N ILE A 80 3.18 -11.83 5.02
CA ILE A 80 2.24 -12.20 6.08
C ILE A 80 2.91 -13.22 6.98
N ILE A 81 2.84 -13.00 8.29
CA ILE A 81 3.35 -13.95 9.29
C ILE A 81 2.20 -14.68 9.93
N SER A 82 2.22 -16.00 9.82
CA SER A 82 1.23 -16.89 10.42
C SER A 82 1.95 -17.95 11.26
N GLY A 83 2.10 -17.68 12.56
CA GLY A 83 2.89 -18.51 13.46
C GLY A 83 4.37 -18.51 13.04
N ASN A 84 4.92 -19.68 12.73
CA ASN A 84 6.32 -19.86 12.31
C ASN A 84 6.49 -19.80 10.78
N GLN A 85 5.42 -19.54 10.01
CA GLN A 85 5.46 -19.48 8.56
C GLN A 85 5.37 -18.04 8.07
N ILE A 86 6.16 -17.74 7.03
CA ILE A 86 6.11 -16.46 6.31
C ILE A 86 5.51 -16.75 4.93
N LEU A 87 4.36 -16.15 4.64
CA LEU A 87 3.72 -16.19 3.34
C LEU A 87 4.00 -14.86 2.64
N GLU A 88 4.82 -14.92 1.59
CA GLU A 88 5.23 -13.74 0.84
C GLU A 88 5.18 -13.98 -0.67
N ARG A 89 4.82 -12.95 -1.41
CA ARG A 89 4.72 -13.01 -2.87
C ARG A 89 4.82 -11.61 -3.47
N GLY A 90 5.46 -11.52 -4.64
CA GLY A 90 5.40 -10.38 -5.53
C GLY A 90 4.67 -10.73 -6.82
N ASP A 91 3.96 -9.77 -7.39
CA ASP A 91 3.34 -9.83 -8.72
C ASP A 91 3.71 -8.56 -9.50
N ASP A 92 4.23 -8.76 -10.69
CA ASP A 92 4.77 -7.70 -11.54
C ASP A 92 3.66 -6.97 -12.31
N ASP A 93 2.49 -7.59 -12.52
CA ASP A 93 1.40 -7.09 -13.37
C ASP A 93 1.87 -6.52 -14.73
N GLY A 94 2.82 -7.20 -15.38
CA GLY A 94 3.41 -6.79 -16.66
C GLY A 94 4.59 -5.80 -16.56
N GLU A 95 4.87 -5.22 -15.39
CA GLU A 95 6.08 -4.45 -15.13
C GLU A 95 7.22 -5.39 -14.69
N THR A 96 7.89 -6.01 -15.66
CA THR A 96 8.88 -7.08 -15.42
C THR A 96 9.87 -6.77 -14.29
N ALA A 97 9.98 -7.71 -13.34
CA ALA A 97 10.83 -7.70 -12.15
C ALA A 97 10.48 -6.66 -11.07
N ALA A 98 9.35 -5.95 -11.17
CA ALA A 98 8.98 -4.92 -10.20
C ALA A 98 8.42 -5.50 -8.89
N GLY A 99 7.57 -6.53 -8.94
CA GLY A 99 6.95 -7.18 -7.79
C GLY A 99 7.97 -7.87 -6.90
N GLY A 100 8.97 -8.55 -7.49
CA GLY A 100 10.09 -9.14 -6.76
C GLY A 100 10.94 -8.10 -6.02
N ARG A 101 11.20 -6.94 -6.66
CA ARG A 101 11.93 -5.83 -6.03
C ARG A 101 11.12 -5.17 -4.91
N LEU A 102 9.82 -5.05 -5.10
CA LEU A 102 8.91 -4.51 -4.09
C LEU A 102 8.81 -5.45 -2.87
N LEU A 103 8.79 -6.77 -3.10
CA LEU A 103 8.89 -7.75 -2.02
C LEU A 103 10.23 -7.63 -1.27
N HIS A 104 11.34 -7.50 -2.00
CA HIS A 104 12.65 -7.32 -1.39
C HIS A 104 12.72 -6.07 -0.49
N LEU A 105 12.05 -4.98 -0.89
CA LEU A 105 11.91 -3.79 -0.04
C LEU A 105 11.21 -4.12 1.29
N LEU A 106 10.11 -4.90 1.27
CA LEU A 106 9.39 -5.30 2.48
C LEU A 106 10.24 -6.18 3.39
N GLN A 107 11.00 -7.11 2.81
CA GLN A 107 11.95 -7.95 3.55
C GLN A 107 13.02 -7.10 4.23
N MET A 108 13.63 -6.16 3.49
CA MET A 108 14.71 -5.33 4.02
C MET A 108 14.26 -4.33 5.08
N ALA A 109 13.02 -3.86 4.97
CA ALA A 109 12.41 -3.01 5.98
C ALA A 109 11.81 -3.81 7.16
N ASN A 110 11.91 -5.15 7.14
CA ASN A 110 11.24 -6.08 8.05
C ASN A 110 9.76 -5.74 8.30
N VAL A 111 9.05 -5.40 7.22
CA VAL A 111 7.61 -5.13 7.26
C VAL A 111 6.85 -6.45 7.18
N GLU A 112 5.84 -6.59 8.04
CA GLU A 112 5.10 -7.83 8.26
C GLU A 112 3.60 -7.53 8.33
N ASN A 113 2.78 -8.48 7.88
CA ASN A 113 1.32 -8.39 7.85
C ASN A 113 0.81 -7.19 7.04
N VAL A 114 1.50 -6.92 5.93
CA VAL A 114 1.22 -5.78 5.04
C VAL A 114 1.26 -6.21 3.59
N MET A 115 0.34 -5.65 2.82
CA MET A 115 0.30 -5.67 1.37
C MET A 115 0.55 -4.25 0.85
N VAL A 116 1.37 -4.15 -0.18
CA VAL A 116 1.62 -2.91 -0.93
C VAL A 116 1.24 -3.14 -2.38
N ILE A 117 0.51 -2.19 -2.97
CA ILE A 117 0.25 -2.12 -4.40
C ILE A 117 0.77 -0.77 -4.90
N VAL A 118 1.57 -0.75 -5.95
CA VAL A 118 1.99 0.47 -6.64
C VAL A 118 1.35 0.50 -8.02
N SER A 119 0.42 1.42 -8.21
CA SER A 119 -0.24 1.66 -9.47
C SER A 119 0.57 2.65 -10.30
N ARG A 120 0.94 2.25 -11.52
CA ARG A 120 1.68 3.06 -12.49
C ARG A 120 0.81 3.37 -13.69
N TRP A 121 0.77 4.64 -14.09
CA TRP A 121 0.25 5.09 -15.38
C TRP A 121 1.41 5.53 -16.26
N PHE A 122 1.56 4.91 -17.44
CA PHE A 122 2.63 5.22 -18.38
C PHE A 122 2.45 6.60 -19.02
N GLY A 123 3.50 7.42 -18.98
CA GLY A 123 3.49 8.79 -19.48
C GLY A 123 3.87 9.00 -20.95
N GLY A 124 4.17 7.93 -21.70
CA GLY A 124 4.64 8.01 -23.09
C GLY A 124 6.16 7.94 -23.26
N THR A 125 6.94 7.93 -22.17
CA THR A 125 8.41 7.82 -22.21
C THR A 125 8.89 6.64 -21.39
N GLN A 126 9.74 5.80 -22.00
CA GLN A 126 10.36 4.68 -21.29
C GLN A 126 11.35 5.20 -20.23
N LEU A 127 11.16 4.79 -18.98
CA LEU A 127 12.01 5.22 -17.87
C LEU A 127 13.25 4.31 -17.67
N GLY A 128 13.30 3.15 -18.33
CA GLY A 128 14.36 2.17 -18.12
C GLY A 128 14.45 1.73 -16.66
N ALA A 129 15.64 1.82 -16.07
CA ALA A 129 15.87 1.45 -14.68
C ALA A 129 15.23 2.41 -13.65
N ASP A 130 14.99 3.67 -14.03
CA ASP A 130 14.47 4.68 -13.10
C ASP A 130 13.08 4.34 -12.56
N ARG A 131 12.26 3.63 -13.34
CA ARG A 131 10.92 3.19 -12.87
C ARG A 131 11.01 2.39 -11.57
N PHE A 132 12.04 1.56 -11.40
CA PHE A 132 12.19 0.74 -10.20
C PHE A 132 12.57 1.59 -8.99
N ARG A 133 13.39 2.63 -9.18
CA ARG A 133 13.68 3.62 -8.15
C ARG A 133 12.40 4.32 -7.71
N ASP A 134 11.56 4.72 -8.66
CA ASP A 134 10.34 5.48 -8.39
C ASP A 134 9.25 4.61 -7.73
N ILE A 135 9.09 3.35 -8.17
CA ILE A 135 8.21 2.36 -7.52
C ILE A 135 8.62 2.15 -6.06
N ASN A 136 9.91 1.91 -5.82
CA ASN A 136 10.43 1.71 -4.46
C ASN A 136 10.27 2.96 -3.60
N LYS A 137 10.57 4.14 -4.14
CA LYS A 137 10.41 5.41 -3.43
C LYS A 137 8.95 5.66 -3.06
N CYS A 138 8.02 5.42 -3.99
CA CYS A 138 6.59 5.58 -3.76
C CYS A 138 6.09 4.63 -2.66
N ALA A 139 6.50 3.36 -2.71
CA ALA A 139 6.18 2.38 -1.66
C ALA A 139 6.76 2.76 -0.30
N GLN A 140 8.02 3.21 -0.24
CA GLN A 140 8.66 3.66 1.01
C GLN A 140 7.93 4.84 1.65
N VAL A 141 7.52 5.83 0.85
CA VAL A 141 6.73 6.98 1.34
C VAL A 141 5.42 6.48 1.97
N ALA A 142 4.67 5.63 1.27
CA ALA A 142 3.41 5.11 1.79
C ALA A 142 3.60 4.30 3.09
N LEU A 143 4.62 3.43 3.13
CA LEU A 143 4.94 2.64 4.32
C LEU A 143 5.37 3.51 5.51
N LYS A 144 6.10 4.61 5.25
CA LYS A 144 6.49 5.58 6.27
C LYS A 144 5.28 6.35 6.82
N GLU A 145 4.37 6.79 5.94
CA GLU A 145 3.15 7.49 6.33
C GLU A 145 2.21 6.59 7.14
N CYS A 146 2.16 5.29 6.83
CA CYS A 146 1.46 4.28 7.62
C CYS A 146 2.17 3.89 8.93
N GLY A 147 3.40 4.37 9.16
CA GLY A 147 4.19 4.03 10.35
C GLY A 147 4.81 2.63 10.34
N HIS A 148 4.85 1.94 9.19
CA HIS A 148 5.48 0.62 9.06
C HIS A 148 7.01 0.71 8.98
N ILE A 149 7.54 1.86 8.58
CA ILE A 149 8.99 2.12 8.54
C ILE A 149 9.29 3.33 9.42
N LYS A 150 10.17 3.15 10.42
CA LYS A 150 10.71 4.28 11.19
C LYS A 150 11.68 5.04 10.29
N GLY A 151 11.40 6.31 10.02
CA GLY A 151 12.37 7.18 9.36
C GLY A 151 13.65 7.19 10.19
N LYS A 152 14.81 6.98 9.56
CA LYS A 152 16.07 7.31 10.23
C LYS A 152 16.01 8.80 10.54
N HIS A 153 16.10 9.16 11.81
CA HIS A 153 16.44 10.53 12.19
C HIS A 153 17.80 10.83 11.53
N GLN A 154 17.78 11.66 10.50
CA GLN A 154 18.95 12.37 9.99
C GLN A 154 18.66 13.85 10.15
#